data_AF-A0A453Q3B5-F1
#
_entry.id   AF-A0A453Q3B5-F1
#
_cell.length_a   1.000
_cell.length_b   1.000
_cell.length_c   1.000
_cell.angle_alpha   90.00
_cell.angle_beta   90.00
_cell.angle_gamma   90.00
#
_symmetry.space_group_name_H-M   'P 1'
#
loop_
_entity.id
_entity.type
_entity.pdbx_description
1 polymer ?
#
loop_
_entity_poly.entity_id
_entity_poly.type
_entity_poly.pdbx_seq_one_letter_code
_entity_poly.pdbx_strand_id
1 'polypeptide(L)'
;MQFYLGDESILIGQTVANAIATQKVDSAEFTILTKVRKKCTKNELLIYGKQFMSFFDSCPNAFGGLARLTLENLRLGESGFPKIFSICKQLEFLSLYECDMGIKSLLEVEHPQLSELVIVCGRFERVDLKWAPKLTKLKFNVFRCRDDPFCLGYVPLLQTVSIIN
;
A
#
# COMPACT_ATOMS: atom_id res chain seq x y z
N MET A 1 12.37 7.38 -1.34
CA MET A 1 12.15 8.69 -2.00
C MET A 1 10.70 9.12 -1.82
N GLN A 2 10.47 10.41 -1.56
CA GLN A 2 9.15 10.97 -1.33
C GLN A 2 8.79 12.00 -2.41
N PHE A 3 7.58 11.94 -2.95
CA PHE A 3 7.12 12.86 -3.99
C PHE A 3 5.59 12.97 -4.02
N TYR A 4 5.08 14.01 -4.69
CA TYR A 4 3.64 14.19 -4.89
C TYR A 4 3.17 13.45 -6.14
N LEU A 5 2.02 12.80 -6.02
CA LEU A 5 1.31 12.19 -7.14
C LEU A 5 0.89 13.27 -8.13
N GLY A 6 1.26 13.06 -9.40
CA GLY A 6 1.02 14.01 -10.49
C GLY A 6 1.82 13.64 -11.73
N ASP A 7 1.90 14.56 -12.69
CA ASP A 7 2.45 14.29 -14.01
C ASP A 7 3.93 13.86 -13.98
N GLU A 8 4.70 14.36 -13.03
CA GLU A 8 6.11 13.99 -12.83
C GLU A 8 6.30 12.58 -12.26
N SER A 9 5.25 11.95 -11.73
CA SER A 9 5.33 10.62 -11.12
C SER A 9 5.85 9.58 -12.12
N ILE A 10 5.44 9.66 -13.38
CA ILE A 10 5.88 8.71 -14.43
C ILE A 10 7.38 8.82 -14.68
N LEU A 11 7.90 10.05 -14.83
CA LEU A 11 9.33 10.28 -15.04
C LEU A 11 10.17 9.76 -13.86
N ILE A 12 9.67 10.00 -12.65
CA ILE A 12 10.24 9.47 -11.42
C ILE A 12 10.28 7.93 -11.46
N GLY A 13 9.16 7.28 -11.78
CA GLY A 13 9.08 5.82 -11.85
C GLY A 13 10.03 5.24 -12.89
N GLN A 14 10.11 5.84 -14.08
CA GLN A 14 11.04 5.44 -15.14
C GLN A 14 12.51 5.57 -14.71
N THR A 15 12.86 6.65 -14.01
CA THR A 15 14.23 6.88 -13.51
C THR A 15 14.62 5.80 -12.50
N VAL A 16 13.69 5.46 -11.60
CA VAL A 16 13.91 4.42 -10.58
C VAL A 16 13.99 3.04 -11.22
N ALA A 17 13.12 2.73 -12.17
CA ALA A 17 13.18 1.47 -12.92
C ALA A 17 14.54 1.30 -13.62
N ASN A 18 15.06 2.36 -14.24
CA ASN A 18 16.39 2.32 -14.88
C ASN A 18 17.52 2.13 -13.87
N ALA A 19 17.44 2.75 -12.69
CA ALA A 19 18.44 2.59 -11.64
C ALA A 19 18.46 1.14 -11.11
N ILE A 20 17.29 0.52 -10.92
CA ILE A 20 17.16 -0.88 -10.52
C ILE A 20 17.70 -1.80 -11.62
N ALA A 21 17.31 -1.58 -12.88
CA ALA A 21 17.74 -2.41 -14.02
C ALA A 21 19.26 -2.37 -14.25
N THR A 22 19.90 -1.23 -13.94
CA THR A 22 21.35 -1.06 -14.03
C THR A 22 22.11 -1.51 -12.77
N GLN A 23 21.42 -2.15 -11.81
CA GLN A 23 21.97 -2.62 -10.53
C GLN A 23 22.69 -1.51 -9.75
N LYS A 24 22.28 -0.26 -9.94
CA LYS A 24 22.84 0.88 -9.19
C LYS A 24 22.28 0.97 -7.79
N VAL A 25 21.16 0.30 -7.54
CA VAL A 25 20.46 0.32 -6.25
C VAL A 25 19.90 -1.09 -6.00
N ASP A 26 20.13 -1.61 -4.80
CA ASP A 26 19.67 -2.94 -4.40
C ASP A 26 18.16 -2.97 -4.11
N SER A 27 17.60 -1.87 -3.61
CA SER A 27 16.17 -1.73 -3.35
C SER A 27 15.71 -0.28 -3.39
N ALA A 28 14.49 -0.06 -3.88
CA ALA A 28 13.88 1.27 -3.94
C ALA A 28 12.70 1.41 -2.97
N GLU A 29 12.43 2.64 -2.57
CA GLU A 29 11.36 2.98 -1.65
C GLU A 29 10.57 4.18 -2.13
N PHE A 30 9.24 4.11 -2.09
CA PHE A 30 8.35 5.22 -2.42
C PHE A 30 7.49 5.65 -1.24
N THR A 31 7.39 6.97 -1.09
CA THR A 31 6.37 7.63 -0.28
C THR A 31 5.62 8.59 -1.21
N ILE A 32 4.41 8.21 -1.57
CA ILE A 32 3.60 8.92 -2.57
C ILE A 32 2.56 9.74 -1.83
N LEU A 33 2.67 11.05 -1.97
CA LEU A 33 1.84 12.04 -1.31
C LEU A 33 0.75 12.55 -2.24
N THR A 34 -0.39 12.98 -1.72
CA THR A 34 -1.41 13.68 -2.48
C THR A 34 -1.34 15.18 -2.21
N LYS A 35 -1.82 15.98 -3.18
CA LYS A 35 -1.79 17.45 -3.06
C LYS A 35 -2.64 17.93 -1.87
N VAL A 36 -3.78 17.27 -1.62
CA VAL A 36 -4.64 17.53 -0.46
C VAL A 36 -4.38 16.47 0.62
N ARG A 37 -3.75 16.89 1.72
CA ARG A 37 -3.38 15.98 2.82
C ARG A 37 -4.40 15.86 3.95
N LYS A 38 -5.35 16.80 4.05
CA LYS A 38 -6.35 16.83 5.13
C LYS A 38 -7.73 17.05 4.53
N LYS A 39 -8.73 16.39 5.11
CA LYS A 39 -10.16 16.54 4.74
C LYS A 39 -10.44 16.17 3.27
N CYS A 40 -9.76 15.14 2.76
CA CYS A 40 -10.06 14.60 1.43
C CYS A 40 -11.52 14.12 1.36
N THR A 41 -12.24 14.63 0.36
CA THR A 41 -13.57 14.17 0.00
C THR A 41 -13.50 12.78 -0.62
N LYS A 42 -14.62 12.04 -0.61
CA LYS A 42 -14.69 10.72 -1.26
C LYS A 42 -14.35 10.79 -2.76
N ASN A 43 -14.69 11.89 -3.42
CA ASN A 43 -14.40 12.10 -4.84
C ASN A 43 -12.90 12.32 -5.07
N GLU A 44 -12.23 13.08 -4.21
CA GLU A 44 -10.77 13.26 -4.29
C GLU A 44 -10.02 11.94 -4.08
N LEU A 45 -10.43 11.12 -3.10
CA LEU A 45 -9.84 9.79 -2.90
C LEU A 45 -9.94 8.90 -4.16
N LEU A 46 -11.05 8.97 -4.89
CA LEU A 46 -11.24 8.25 -6.16
C LEU A 46 -10.37 8.81 -7.27
N ILE A 47 -10.23 10.13 -7.35
CA ILE A 47 -9.36 10.79 -8.35
C ILE A 47 -7.91 10.40 -8.10
N TYR A 48 -7.43 10.50 -6.86
CA TYR A 48 -6.08 10.07 -6.50
C TYR A 48 -5.87 8.58 -6.70
N GLY A 49 -6.87 7.75 -6.37
CA GLY A 49 -6.82 6.31 -6.66
C GLY A 49 -6.61 6.03 -8.15
N LYS A 50 -7.35 6.69 -9.04
CA LYS A 50 -7.19 6.56 -10.50
C LYS A 50 -5.83 7.06 -10.98
N GLN A 51 -5.37 8.21 -10.48
CA GLN A 51 -4.06 8.76 -10.83
C GLN A 51 -2.93 7.83 -10.40
N PHE A 52 -3.02 7.29 -9.18
CA PHE A 52 -2.04 6.33 -8.67
C PHE A 52 -2.04 5.07 -9.52
N MET A 53 -3.19 4.49 -9.84
CA MET A 53 -3.24 3.29 -10.68
C MET A 53 -2.71 3.53 -12.10
N SER A 54 -2.96 4.71 -12.69
CA SER A 54 -2.37 5.10 -13.98
C SER A 54 -0.84 5.15 -13.91
N PHE A 55 -0.29 5.76 -12.85
CA PHE A 55 1.14 5.78 -12.60
C PHE A 55 1.72 4.38 -12.37
N PHE A 56 1.04 3.58 -11.53
CA PHE A 56 1.40 2.20 -11.23
C PHE A 56 1.52 1.34 -12.48
N ASP A 57 0.51 1.44 -13.36
CA ASP A 57 0.43 0.69 -14.61
C ASP A 57 1.48 1.14 -15.64
N SER A 58 1.90 2.40 -15.56
CA SER A 58 2.93 2.96 -16.44
C SER A 58 4.35 2.57 -16.04
N CYS A 59 4.58 2.13 -14.80
CA CYS A 59 5.92 1.90 -14.25
C CYS A 59 6.06 0.56 -13.48
N PRO A 60 5.58 -0.58 -14.01
CA PRO A 60 5.55 -1.84 -13.26
C PRO A 60 6.93 -2.32 -12.81
N ASN A 61 7.99 -2.06 -13.58
CA ASN A 61 9.36 -2.42 -13.23
C ASN A 61 9.88 -1.64 -12.01
N ALA A 62 9.47 -0.37 -11.86
CA ALA A 62 9.82 0.41 -10.68
C ALA A 62 9.17 -0.21 -9.43
N PHE A 63 7.87 -0.46 -9.51
CA PHE A 63 7.08 -1.03 -8.42
C PHE A 63 7.49 -2.47 -8.08
N GLY A 64 7.87 -3.28 -9.07
CA GLY A 64 8.34 -4.65 -8.87
C GLY A 64 9.60 -4.77 -8.02
N GLY A 65 10.46 -3.75 -8.03
CA GLY A 65 11.68 -3.67 -7.23
C GLY A 65 11.56 -2.80 -5.98
N LEU A 66 10.36 -2.39 -5.57
CA LEU A 66 10.18 -1.63 -4.33
C LEU A 66 10.18 -2.57 -3.11
N ALA A 67 11.00 -2.26 -2.11
CA ALA A 67 10.86 -2.86 -0.78
C ALA A 67 9.86 -2.11 0.09
N ARG A 68 9.71 -0.79 -0.07
CA ARG A 68 8.86 0.01 0.83
C ARG A 68 7.94 0.92 0.04
N LEU A 69 6.64 0.85 0.35
CA LEU A 69 5.61 1.67 -0.27
C LEU A 69 4.74 2.33 0.80
N THR A 70 4.67 3.65 0.77
CA THR A 70 3.73 4.44 1.57
C THR A 70 2.79 5.19 0.64
N LEU A 71 1.49 5.03 0.87
CA LEU A 71 0.41 5.63 0.10
C LEU A 71 -0.48 6.44 1.03
N GLU A 72 -0.97 7.58 0.57
CA GLU A 72 -1.98 8.36 1.29
C GLU A 72 -3.18 8.73 0.41
N ASN A 73 -4.35 8.85 1.05
CA ASN A 73 -5.57 9.42 0.46
C ASN A 73 -6.03 8.73 -0.83
N LEU A 74 -6.02 7.39 -0.87
CA LEU A 74 -6.44 6.62 -2.04
C LEU A 74 -7.70 5.80 -1.77
N ARG A 75 -8.69 5.89 -2.65
CA ARG A 75 -9.73 4.86 -2.78
C ARG A 75 -9.43 4.01 -3.99
N LEU A 76 -8.96 2.79 -3.74
CA LEU A 76 -8.73 1.81 -4.79
C LEU A 76 -10.00 0.96 -4.96
N GLY A 77 -10.28 0.46 -6.16
CA GLY A 77 -11.35 -0.53 -6.33
C GLY A 77 -10.96 -1.88 -5.69
N GLU A 78 -11.86 -2.85 -5.72
CA GLU A 78 -11.63 -4.20 -5.18
C GLU A 78 -10.37 -4.88 -5.75
N SER A 79 -10.00 -4.56 -7.00
CA SER A 79 -8.82 -5.12 -7.66
C SER A 79 -7.52 -4.34 -7.42
N GLY A 80 -7.57 -3.18 -6.75
CA GLY A 80 -6.42 -2.29 -6.64
C GLY A 80 -5.27 -2.86 -5.82
N PHE A 81 -5.51 -3.18 -4.55
CA PHE A 81 -4.47 -3.80 -3.70
C PHE A 81 -4.04 -5.19 -4.17
N PRO A 82 -4.95 -6.09 -4.61
CA PRO A 82 -4.54 -7.34 -5.25
C PRO A 82 -3.55 -7.13 -6.41
N LYS A 83 -3.75 -6.09 -7.24
CA LYS A 83 -2.81 -5.74 -8.31
C LYS A 83 -1.47 -5.19 -7.78
N ILE A 84 -1.49 -4.42 -6.69
CA ILE A 84 -0.26 -3.96 -6.03
C ILE A 84 0.56 -5.15 -5.54
N PHE A 85 -0.05 -6.07 -4.79
CA PHE A 85 0.63 -7.26 -4.28
C PHE A 85 1.10 -8.19 -5.41
N SER A 86 0.38 -8.25 -6.53
CA SER A 86 0.79 -9.08 -7.65
C SER A 86 2.00 -8.54 -8.41
N ILE A 87 2.22 -7.22 -8.46
CA ILE A 87 3.35 -6.62 -9.19
C ILE A 87 4.55 -6.34 -8.26
N CYS A 88 4.33 -5.85 -7.04
CA CYS A 88 5.40 -5.42 -6.12
C CYS A 88 6.11 -6.61 -5.44
N LYS A 89 6.79 -7.48 -6.20
CA LYS A 89 7.33 -8.77 -5.72
C LYS A 89 8.32 -8.67 -4.55
N GLN A 90 9.00 -7.54 -4.41
CA GLN A 90 9.99 -7.32 -3.35
C GLN A 90 9.44 -6.53 -2.15
N LEU A 91 8.12 -6.27 -2.10
CA LEU A 91 7.53 -5.41 -1.08
C LEU A 91 7.63 -6.01 0.33
N GLU A 92 8.41 -5.36 1.18
CA GLU A 92 8.66 -5.70 2.58
C GLU A 92 7.86 -4.83 3.55
N PHE A 93 7.55 -3.59 3.17
CA PHE A 93 6.82 -2.64 4.01
C PHE A 93 5.71 -1.95 3.22
N LEU A 94 4.49 -2.00 3.75
CA LEU A 94 3.35 -1.26 3.22
C LEU A 94 2.73 -0.37 4.30
N SER A 95 2.63 0.93 4.01
CA SER A 95 1.92 1.89 4.86
C SER A 95 0.80 2.57 4.11
N LEU A 96 -0.41 2.54 4.68
CA LEU A 96 -1.64 3.07 4.10
C LEU A 96 -2.23 4.14 5.01
N TYR A 97 -2.23 5.39 4.57
CA TYR A 97 -2.80 6.52 5.30
C TYR A 97 -4.08 7.01 4.63
N GLU A 98 -5.22 6.97 5.32
CA GLU A 98 -6.53 7.35 4.75
C GLU A 98 -6.87 6.64 3.42
N CYS A 99 -6.41 5.38 3.27
CA CYS A 99 -6.74 4.56 2.11
C CYS A 99 -7.92 3.62 2.40
N ASP A 100 -8.70 3.29 1.37
CA ASP A 100 -9.74 2.27 1.42
C ASP A 100 -9.96 1.57 0.08
N MET A 101 -10.78 0.52 0.07
CA MET A 101 -11.16 -0.24 -1.12
C MET A 101 -12.64 -0.01 -1.52
N GLY A 102 -13.24 1.08 -1.04
CA GLY A 102 -14.68 1.32 -1.14
C GLY A 102 -15.46 1.01 0.15
N ILE A 103 -16.77 0.92 0.03
CA ILE A 103 -17.69 0.69 1.17
C ILE A 103 -17.53 -0.75 1.64
N LYS A 104 -17.45 -0.97 2.96
CA LYS A 104 -17.40 -2.32 3.55
C LYS A 104 -16.31 -3.19 2.94
N SER A 105 -15.15 -2.57 2.71
CA SER A 105 -14.11 -3.18 1.92
C SER A 105 -13.15 -3.97 2.80
N LEU A 106 -12.72 -5.12 2.27
CA LEU A 106 -11.80 -6.03 2.92
C LEU A 106 -10.42 -5.88 2.27
N LEU A 107 -9.39 -5.70 3.07
CA LEU A 107 -8.02 -5.73 2.57
C LEU A 107 -7.48 -7.15 2.66
N GLU A 108 -7.51 -7.87 1.55
CA GLU A 108 -6.89 -9.19 1.47
C GLU A 108 -5.39 -9.05 1.20
N VAL A 109 -4.58 -9.71 2.02
CA VAL A 109 -3.12 -9.66 1.94
C VAL A 109 -2.57 -11.06 1.72
N GLU A 110 -1.96 -11.23 0.56
CA GLU A 110 -1.20 -12.40 0.17
C GLU A 110 0.13 -11.94 -0.42
N HIS A 111 1.20 -11.95 0.39
CA HIS A 111 2.50 -11.47 -0.04
C HIS A 111 3.67 -12.12 0.72
N PRO A 112 4.59 -12.84 0.02
CA PRO A 112 5.65 -13.62 0.66
C PRO A 112 6.70 -12.77 1.39
N GLN A 113 6.98 -11.58 0.89
CA GLN A 113 8.05 -10.72 1.40
C GLN A 113 7.56 -9.69 2.42
N LEU A 114 6.24 -9.51 2.55
CA LEU A 114 5.71 -8.45 3.40
C LEU A 114 6.03 -8.74 4.86
N SER A 115 6.80 -7.84 5.47
CA SER A 115 7.31 -7.95 6.84
C SER A 115 6.60 -7.00 7.81
N GLU A 116 6.09 -5.87 7.31
CA GLU A 116 5.36 -4.88 8.09
C GLU A 116 4.20 -4.27 7.29
N LEU A 117 3.01 -4.26 7.91
CA LEU A 117 1.81 -3.61 7.41
C LEU A 117 1.31 -2.58 8.42
N VAL A 118 1.21 -1.33 7.97
CA VAL A 118 0.70 -0.21 8.77
C VAL A 118 -0.49 0.41 8.07
N ILE A 119 -1.60 0.53 8.80
CA ILE A 119 -2.82 1.18 8.33
C ILE A 119 -3.16 2.28 9.32
N VAL A 120 -3.39 3.50 8.82
CA VAL A 120 -3.74 4.67 9.62
C VAL A 120 -4.96 5.34 9.01
N CYS A 121 -6.02 5.51 9.81
CA CYS A 121 -7.27 6.13 9.35
C CYS A 121 -7.89 5.45 8.11
N GLY A 122 -7.57 4.18 7.86
CA GLY A 122 -8.13 3.42 6.75
C GLY A 122 -9.60 3.06 6.99
N ARG A 123 -10.39 2.97 5.91
CA ARG A 123 -11.83 2.59 6.00
C ARG A 123 -12.10 1.16 5.56
N PHE A 124 -11.24 0.25 6.00
CA PHE A 124 -11.42 -1.18 5.84
C PHE A 124 -12.35 -1.73 6.93
N GLU A 125 -13.23 -2.63 6.56
CA GLU A 125 -14.08 -3.35 7.52
C GLU A 125 -13.25 -4.41 8.27
N ARG A 126 -12.33 -5.07 7.55
CA ARG A 126 -11.39 -6.05 8.08
C ARG A 126 -10.17 -6.16 7.17
N VAL A 127 -9.06 -6.64 7.74
CA VAL A 127 -7.84 -6.99 7.01
C VAL A 127 -7.64 -8.50 7.09
N ASP A 128 -7.65 -9.17 5.94
CA ASP A 128 -7.59 -10.62 5.82
C ASP A 128 -6.17 -11.03 5.40
N LEU A 129 -5.35 -11.42 6.38
CA LEU A 129 -3.99 -11.87 6.18
C LEU A 129 -3.98 -13.35 5.74
N LYS A 130 -4.31 -13.62 4.47
CA LYS A 130 -4.43 -14.98 3.93
C LYS A 130 -3.09 -15.73 4.01
N TRP A 131 -2.02 -15.12 3.50
CA TRP A 131 -0.69 -15.72 3.48
C TRP A 131 0.40 -14.64 3.44
N ALA A 132 1.05 -14.42 4.58
CA ALA A 132 2.14 -13.46 4.71
C ALA A 132 3.21 -14.02 5.66
N PRO A 133 4.00 -15.02 5.21
CA PRO A 133 4.86 -15.82 6.07
C PRO A 133 5.95 -15.03 6.79
N LYS A 134 6.37 -13.89 6.23
CA LYS A 134 7.40 -13.00 6.79
C LYS A 134 6.83 -11.85 7.62
N LEU A 135 5.51 -11.73 7.73
CA LEU A 135 4.90 -10.60 8.43
C LEU A 135 5.23 -10.69 9.92
N THR A 136 5.90 -9.66 10.44
CA THR A 136 6.29 -9.55 11.85
C THR A 136 5.49 -8.49 12.59
N LYS A 137 5.06 -7.44 11.88
CA LYS A 137 4.37 -6.29 12.46
C LYS A 137 3.10 -5.95 11.69
N LEU A 138 2.01 -5.84 12.43
CA LEU A 138 0.71 -5.42 11.94
C LEU A 138 0.19 -4.28 12.83
N LYS A 139 -0.09 -3.13 12.23
CA LYS A 139 -0.62 -1.96 12.95
C LYS A 139 -1.85 -1.43 12.25
N PHE A 140 -2.92 -1.20 13.01
CA PHE A 140 -4.11 -0.51 12.54
C PHE A 140 -4.46 0.60 13.52
N ASN A 141 -4.24 1.84 13.10
CA ASN A 141 -4.61 3.03 13.84
C ASN A 141 -5.95 3.59 13.33
N VAL A 142 -6.83 3.95 14.27
CA VAL A 142 -8.19 4.45 14.07
C VAL A 142 -9.08 3.40 13.40
N PHE A 143 -9.14 2.20 13.97
CA PHE A 143 -10.08 1.18 13.52
C PHE A 143 -11.49 1.51 14.03
N ARG A 144 -12.49 1.47 13.14
CA ARG A 144 -13.85 1.97 13.43
C ARG A 144 -14.94 0.92 13.37
N CYS A 145 -14.65 -0.30 12.92
CA CYS A 145 -15.65 -1.36 12.92
C CYS A 145 -15.85 -1.91 14.33
N ARG A 146 -17.00 -2.55 14.56
CA ARG A 146 -17.28 -3.27 15.81
C ARG A 146 -16.74 -4.70 15.79
N ASP A 147 -16.51 -5.25 14.60
CA ASP A 147 -16.03 -6.60 14.40
C ASP A 147 -14.50 -6.69 14.56
N ASP A 148 -13.96 -7.91 14.53
CA ASP A 148 -12.52 -8.12 14.61
C ASP A 148 -11.80 -7.46 13.41
N PRO A 149 -10.75 -6.63 13.64
CA PRO A 149 -10.05 -5.92 12.57
C PRO A 149 -9.22 -6.84 11.68
N PHE A 150 -8.93 -8.06 12.13
CA PHE A 150 -8.00 -8.97 11.47
C PHE A 150 -8.57 -10.38 11.35
N CYS A 151 -8.41 -10.98 10.17
CA CYS A 151 -8.51 -12.42 9.99
C CYS A 151 -7.10 -12.96 9.71
N LEU A 152 -6.57 -13.79 10.60
CA LEU A 152 -5.20 -14.31 10.52
C LEU A 152 -5.18 -15.70 9.87
N GLY A 153 -4.64 -15.78 8.65
CA GLY A 153 -4.28 -17.02 7.97
C GLY A 153 -2.85 -17.46 8.30
N TYR A 154 -2.04 -17.74 7.27
CA TYR A 154 -0.66 -18.21 7.48
C TYR A 154 0.32 -17.05 7.71
N VAL A 155 0.58 -16.74 8.99
CA VAL A 155 1.47 -15.66 9.46
C VAL A 155 2.35 -16.10 10.65
N PRO A 156 3.18 -17.15 10.51
CA PRO A 156 3.92 -17.77 11.63
C PRO A 156 4.94 -16.86 12.33
N LEU A 157 5.40 -15.79 11.68
CA LEU A 157 6.39 -14.85 12.23
C LEU A 157 5.76 -13.59 12.83
N LEU A 158 4.44 -13.52 12.94
CA LEU A 158 3.75 -12.35 13.47
C LEU A 158 4.05 -12.18 14.96
N GLN A 159 4.75 -11.11 15.30
CA GLN A 159 5.21 -10.82 16.67
C GLN A 159 4.45 -9.66 17.30
N THR A 160 4.11 -8.65 16.51
CA THR A 160 3.48 -7.43 17.00
C THR A 160 2.18 -7.18 16.25
N VAL A 161 1.08 -7.13 17.00
CA VAL A 161 -0.22 -6.66 16.53
C VAL A 161 -0.62 -5.48 17.40
N SER A 162 -0.87 -4.33 16.78
CA SER A 162 -1.27 -3.11 17.48
C SER A 162 -2.53 -2.53 16.86
N ILE A 163 -3.55 -2.33 17.68
CA ILE A 163 -4.75 -1.58 17.33
C ILE A 163 -4.78 -0.37 18.24
N ILE A 164 -4.74 0.83 17.67
CA ILE A 164 -4.80 2.09 18.41
C ILE A 164 -6.04 2.82 17.90
N ASN A 165 -6.91 3.27 18.79
CA ASN A 165 -8.15 3.97 18.44
C ASN A 165 -8.12 5.41 18.92
#